data_AF-A0A315XMA3-F1
#
_entry.id   AF-A0A315XMA3-F1
#
_cell.length_a   1.000
_cell.length_b   1.000
_cell.length_c   1.000
_cell.angle_alpha   90.00
_cell.angle_beta   90.00
_cell.angle_gamma   90.00
#
_symmetry.space_group_name_H-M   'P 1'
#
loop_
_entity.id
_entity.type
_entity.pdbx_description
1 polymer ?
#
loop_
_entity_poly.entity_id
_entity_poly.type
_entity_poly.pdbx_seq_one_letter_code
_entity_poly.pdbx_strand_id
1 'polypeptide(L)'
;MLVRNLDFLSIPKEFSKVEIEIYEKQSIALVYIENKGYSLVLKDNNDIQSVFLLKTDILPHNVNEHTDREDFINVLKMLLDRIYSVADIKEYEKQHQEHVFLRLMDMLNEGNGIEKISEENSKIYTDIEKGFMKLELDIMDNKINALNASISDVSNNLDSTVKDIEESSWGNKLRKTMDQNNW
;
A
#
# COMPACT_ATOMS: atom_id res chain seq x y z
N MET A 1 -11.63 -25.33 -11.85
CA MET A 1 -10.37 -25.62 -11.12
C MET A 1 -9.48 -24.41 -11.27
N LEU A 2 -9.15 -23.74 -10.17
CA LEU A 2 -8.21 -22.60 -10.17
C LEU A 2 -6.84 -23.16 -9.79
N VAL A 3 -5.89 -23.17 -10.73
CA VAL A 3 -4.50 -23.54 -10.46
C VAL A 3 -3.73 -22.24 -10.27
N ARG A 4 -3.14 -22.05 -9.09
CA ARG A 4 -2.24 -20.93 -8.80
C ARG A 4 -0.89 -21.48 -8.41
N ASN A 5 0.17 -20.90 -8.96
CA ASN A 5 1.52 -21.20 -8.53
C ASN A 5 1.75 -20.58 -7.15
N LEU A 6 2.12 -21.41 -6.16
CA LEU A 6 2.39 -21.00 -4.78
C LEU A 6 3.56 -20.02 -4.69
N ASP A 7 4.51 -20.08 -5.62
CA ASP A 7 5.67 -19.18 -5.66
C ASP A 7 5.24 -17.71 -5.88
N PHE A 8 4.10 -17.49 -6.53
CA PHE A 8 3.52 -16.14 -6.70
C PHE A 8 2.75 -15.64 -5.47
N LEU A 9 2.41 -16.54 -4.54
CA LEU A 9 1.71 -16.22 -3.30
C LEU A 9 2.67 -16.14 -2.11
N SER A 10 3.85 -16.78 -2.20
CA SER A 10 4.86 -16.74 -1.17
C SER A 10 5.56 -15.39 -1.12
N ILE A 11 5.67 -14.85 0.09
CA ILE A 11 6.57 -13.74 0.37
C ILE A 11 8.02 -14.25 0.16
N PRO A 12 8.93 -13.43 -0.39
CA PRO A 12 10.32 -13.84 -0.59
C PRO A 12 10.92 -14.38 0.70
N LYS A 13 11.69 -15.48 0.64
CA LYS A 13 12.28 -16.13 1.83
C LYS A 13 13.30 -15.26 2.57
N GLU A 14 13.81 -14.24 1.90
CA GLU A 14 14.77 -13.28 2.44
C GLU A 14 14.40 -11.86 2.04
N PHE A 15 14.55 -10.92 2.97
CA PHE A 15 14.40 -9.49 2.69
C PHE A 15 15.76 -8.80 2.74
N SER A 16 15.87 -7.69 2.00
CA SER A 16 17.07 -6.85 2.02
C SER A 16 16.86 -5.70 2.98
N LYS A 17 17.66 -5.61 4.05
CA LYS A 17 17.57 -4.57 5.07
C LYS A 17 18.78 -3.66 5.01
N VAL A 18 18.56 -2.35 5.07
CA VAL A 18 19.60 -1.34 5.36
C VAL A 18 19.18 -0.54 6.58
N GLU A 19 20.13 0.04 7.29
CA GLU A 19 19.86 0.78 8.53
C GLU A 19 20.75 2.01 8.62
N ILE A 20 20.18 3.13 9.04
CA ILE A 20 20.92 4.35 9.33
C ILE A 20 20.64 4.80 10.76
N GLU A 21 21.71 5.21 11.45
CA GLU A 21 21.61 5.88 12.74
C GLU A 21 21.22 7.35 12.51
N ILE A 22 20.17 7.80 13.19
CA ILE A 22 19.66 9.17 13.06
C ILE A 22 20.21 10.05 14.17
N TYR A 23 20.04 9.63 15.41
CA TYR A 23 20.47 10.35 16.60
C TYR A 23 20.65 9.40 17.78
N GLU A 24 21.81 9.47 18.44
CA GLU A 24 22.20 8.55 19.51
C GLU A 24 21.93 7.09 19.16
N LYS A 25 21.08 6.38 19.90
CA LYS A 25 20.78 4.96 19.67
C LYS A 25 19.53 4.73 18.83
N GLN A 26 18.96 5.79 18.27
CA GLN A 26 17.76 5.73 17.45
C GLN A 26 18.14 5.63 15.98
N SER A 27 17.62 4.59 15.34
CA SER A 27 17.90 4.27 13.94
C SER A 27 16.62 3.99 13.17
N ILE A 28 16.69 4.25 11.86
CA ILE A 28 15.64 3.88 10.92
C ILE A 28 16.22 2.78 10.03
N ALA A 29 15.57 1.61 10.05
CA ALA A 29 15.86 0.54 9.13
C ALA A 29 14.82 0.53 7.99
N LEU A 30 15.31 0.33 6.78
CA LEU A 30 14.49 0.11 5.59
C LEU A 30 14.66 -1.33 5.14
N VAL A 31 13.55 -2.07 5.10
CA VAL A 31 13.49 -3.44 4.61
C VAL A 31 12.79 -3.43 3.26
N TYR A 32 13.46 -3.91 2.21
CA TYR A 32 12.89 -4.10 0.89
C TYR A 32 12.38 -5.53 0.72
N ILE A 33 11.12 -5.64 0.29
CA ILE A 33 10.43 -6.90 -0.01
C ILE A 33 10.14 -6.90 -1.50
N GLU A 34 10.81 -7.79 -2.21
CA GLU A 34 10.70 -7.91 -3.66
C GLU A 34 9.24 -8.05 -4.12
N ASN A 35 8.85 -7.25 -5.12
CA ASN A 35 7.50 -7.20 -5.69
C ASN A 35 6.36 -6.86 -4.72
N LYS A 36 6.67 -6.41 -3.50
CA LYS A 36 5.66 -5.99 -2.51
C LYS A 36 5.83 -4.54 -2.06
N GLY A 37 7.06 -4.08 -1.89
CA GLY A 37 7.39 -2.72 -1.46
C GLY A 37 8.37 -2.72 -0.30
N TYR A 38 8.09 -1.91 0.72
CA TYR A 38 9.05 -1.64 1.80
C TYR A 38 8.43 -1.72 3.19
N SER A 39 9.27 -1.95 4.19
CA SER A 39 8.95 -1.72 5.58
C SER A 39 9.95 -0.74 6.19
N LEU A 40 9.45 0.34 6.79
CA LEU A 40 10.24 1.26 7.60
C LEU A 40 10.11 0.86 9.07
N VAL A 41 11.24 0.65 9.73
CA VAL A 41 11.31 0.18 11.12
C VAL A 41 12.07 1.22 11.93
N LEU A 42 11.38 1.82 12.91
CA LEU A 42 12.02 2.68 13.90
C LEU A 42 12.54 1.81 15.04
N LYS A 43 13.83 1.94 15.33
CA LYS A 43 14.51 1.23 16.41
C LYS A 43 15.08 2.21 17.42
N ASP A 44 15.10 1.80 18.68
CA ASP A 44 15.78 2.48 19.77
C ASP A 44 16.61 1.46 20.55
N ASN A 45 17.93 1.59 20.51
CA ASN A 45 18.86 0.65 21.16
C ASN A 45 18.56 -0.82 20.80
N ASN A 46 18.28 -1.08 19.52
CA ASN A 46 17.84 -2.35 18.92
C ASN A 46 16.41 -2.83 19.23
N ASP A 47 15.67 -2.16 20.10
CA ASP A 47 14.27 -2.45 20.33
C ASP A 47 13.41 -1.82 19.23
N ILE A 48 12.47 -2.59 18.68
CA ILE A 48 11.55 -2.13 17.63
C ILE A 48 10.47 -1.27 18.28
N GLN A 49 10.46 0.02 17.96
CA GLN A 49 9.43 0.94 18.45
C GLN A 49 8.22 1.02 17.52
N SER A 50 8.42 0.95 16.20
CA SER A 50 7.35 1.07 15.22
C SER A 50 7.74 0.44 13.89
N VAL A 51 6.73 -0.07 13.18
CA VAL A 51 6.86 -0.74 11.88
C VAL A 51 5.80 -0.18 10.96
N PHE A 52 6.20 0.35 9.82
CA PHE A 52 5.31 0.87 8.78
C PHE A 52 5.51 0.07 7.50
N LEU A 53 4.41 -0.41 6.92
CA LEU A 53 4.41 -1.18 5.68
C LEU A 53 3.95 -0.28 4.54
N LEU A 54 4.76 -0.22 3.50
CA LEU A 54 4.54 0.58 2.31
C LEU A 54 4.39 -0.36 1.13
N LYS A 55 3.16 -0.55 0.65
CA LYS A 55 2.92 -1.30 -0.59
C LYS A 55 3.11 -0.35 -1.77
N THR A 56 4.17 -0.57 -2.53
CA THR A 56 4.54 0.26 -3.68
C THR A 56 5.43 -0.53 -4.62
N ASP A 57 5.45 -0.15 -5.89
CA ASP A 57 6.32 -0.64 -6.95
C ASP A 57 7.55 0.26 -7.18
N ILE A 58 7.79 1.24 -6.30
CA ILE A 58 9.06 1.96 -6.25
C ILE A 58 10.21 0.96 -6.13
N LEU A 59 11.16 1.07 -7.04
CA LEU A 59 12.45 0.38 -7.01
C LEU A 59 13.53 1.36 -6.54
N PRO A 60 14.61 0.88 -5.91
CA PRO A 60 15.69 1.75 -5.42
C PRO A 60 16.32 2.64 -6.51
N HIS A 61 16.20 2.27 -7.79
CA HIS A 61 16.78 2.99 -8.92
C HIS A 61 15.77 3.87 -9.70
N ASN A 62 14.48 3.90 -9.36
CA ASN A 62 13.45 4.66 -10.10
C ASN A 62 12.69 5.69 -9.24
N VAL A 63 13.33 6.13 -8.15
CA VAL A 63 12.65 6.78 -7.03
C VAL A 63 12.14 8.20 -7.30
N ASN A 64 12.74 8.94 -8.24
CA ASN A 64 12.52 10.39 -8.36
C ASN A 64 11.18 10.79 -9.00
N GLU A 65 10.63 9.95 -9.87
CA GLU A 65 9.44 10.28 -10.68
C GLU A 65 8.20 9.47 -10.28
N HIS A 66 8.28 8.72 -9.17
CA HIS A 66 7.19 7.87 -8.74
C HIS A 66 6.11 8.62 -7.96
N THR A 67 4.84 8.29 -8.20
CA THR A 67 3.69 8.93 -7.54
C THR A 67 3.70 8.72 -6.03
N ASP A 68 4.08 7.53 -5.58
CA ASP A 68 4.06 7.15 -4.16
C ASP A 68 5.25 7.70 -3.36
N ARG A 69 6.16 8.43 -4.01
CA ARG A 69 7.38 8.96 -3.39
C ARG A 69 7.05 9.89 -2.23
N GLU A 70 6.04 10.76 -2.40
CA GLU A 70 5.64 11.71 -1.36
C GLU A 70 5.11 11.01 -0.12
N ASP A 71 4.32 9.95 -0.27
CA ASP A 71 3.81 9.15 0.85
C ASP A 71 4.94 8.50 1.64
N PHE A 72 5.95 7.97 0.95
CA PHE A 72 7.14 7.43 1.59
C PHE A 72 7.87 8.51 2.42
N ILE A 73 8.12 9.67 1.81
CA ILE A 73 8.77 10.82 2.46
C ILE A 73 7.97 11.27 3.69
N ASN A 74 6.64 11.29 3.61
CA ASN A 74 5.77 11.65 4.73
C ASN A 74 5.89 10.68 5.91
N VAL A 75 6.00 9.37 5.65
CA VAL A 75 6.23 8.39 6.72
C VAL A 75 7.61 8.59 7.35
N LEU A 76 8.65 8.85 6.56
CA LEU A 76 9.97 9.17 7.09
C LEU A 76 9.96 10.45 7.94
N LYS A 77 9.27 11.49 7.49
CA LYS A 77 9.08 12.72 8.26
C LYS A 77 8.46 12.43 9.62
N MET A 78 7.38 11.65 9.65
CA MET A 78 6.73 11.26 10.91
C MET A 78 7.67 10.47 11.84
N LEU A 79 8.52 9.59 11.31
CA LEU A 79 9.51 8.86 12.10
C LEU A 79 10.59 9.79 12.67
N LEU A 80 11.08 10.73 11.86
CA LEU A 80 12.06 11.73 12.28
C LEU A 80 11.49 12.69 13.33
N ASP A 81 10.27 13.18 13.12
CA ASP A 81 9.55 14.02 14.08
C ASP A 81 9.41 13.31 15.44
N ARG A 82 9.14 11.99 15.42
CA ARG A 82 9.09 11.18 16.64
C ARG A 82 10.44 11.09 17.34
N ILE A 83 11.52 10.80 16.60
CA ILE A 83 12.90 10.78 17.13
C ILE A 83 13.24 12.14 17.76
N TYR A 84 12.97 13.23 17.04
CA TYR A 84 13.32 14.58 17.47
C TYR A 84 12.41 15.15 18.56
N SER A 85 11.20 14.63 18.74
CA SER A 85 10.28 15.08 19.80
C SER A 85 10.80 14.79 21.21
N VAL A 86 11.67 13.78 21.35
CA VAL A 86 12.25 13.37 22.64
C VAL A 86 13.72 13.74 22.79
N ALA A 87 14.34 14.29 21.74
CA ALA A 87 15.76 14.61 21.69
C ALA A 87 16.01 16.10 21.93
N ASP A 88 17.03 16.42 22.72
CA ASP A 88 17.54 17.80 22.86
C ASP A 88 18.53 18.11 21.72
N ILE A 89 18.01 18.10 20.49
CA ILE A 89 18.77 18.30 19.26
C ILE A 89 18.50 19.68 18.67
N LYS A 90 19.54 20.35 18.19
CA LYS A 90 19.39 21.64 17.50
C LYS A 90 18.83 21.44 16.10
N GLU A 91 18.03 22.39 15.63
CA GLU A 91 17.33 22.29 14.35
C GLU A 91 18.26 22.02 13.16
N TYR A 92 19.46 22.63 13.14
CA TYR A 92 20.42 22.45 12.06
C TYR A 92 21.14 21.08 12.07
N GLU A 93 21.02 20.31 13.15
CA GLU A 93 21.58 18.96 13.28
C GLU A 93 20.56 17.88 12.88
N LYS A 94 19.28 18.26 12.74
CA LYS A 94 18.22 17.37 12.28
C LYS A 94 18.44 17.02 10.82
N GLN A 95 18.32 15.73 10.51
CA GLN A 95 18.38 15.22 9.16
C GLN A 95 17.04 15.50 8.46
N HIS A 96 17.11 15.93 7.19
CA HIS A 96 15.92 16.18 6.38
C HIS A 96 15.36 14.85 5.83
N GLN A 97 14.04 14.68 5.81
CA GLN A 97 13.39 13.42 5.43
C GLN A 97 13.76 12.94 4.01
N GLU A 98 13.88 13.85 3.05
CA GLU A 98 14.29 13.57 1.66
C GLU A 98 15.74 13.10 1.58
N HIS A 99 16.62 13.65 2.42
CA HIS A 99 18.01 13.22 2.47
C HIS A 99 18.10 11.80 3.03
N VAL A 100 17.39 11.53 4.13
CA VAL A 100 17.28 10.19 4.73
C VAL A 100 16.72 9.18 3.72
N PHE A 101 15.65 9.57 3.02
CA PHE A 101 15.03 8.75 1.98
C PHE A 101 16.01 8.34 0.89
N LEU A 102 16.67 9.33 0.27
CA LEU A 102 17.63 9.08 -0.80
C LEU A 102 18.78 8.21 -0.33
N ARG A 103 19.32 8.50 0.87
CA ARG A 103 20.41 7.71 1.45
C ARG A 103 20.03 6.24 1.66
N LEU A 104 18.84 5.97 2.17
CA LEU A 104 18.36 4.60 2.35
C LEU A 104 18.19 3.86 1.01
N MET A 105 17.65 4.54 -0.01
CA MET A 105 17.48 3.98 -1.35
C MET A 105 18.83 3.73 -2.04
N ASP A 106 19.78 4.67 -1.91
CA ASP A 106 21.13 4.53 -2.45
C ASP A 106 21.86 3.35 -1.80
N MET A 107 21.75 3.18 -0.48
CA MET A 107 22.32 2.01 0.21
C MET A 107 21.76 0.68 -0.32
N LEU A 108 20.45 0.62 -0.61
CA LEU A 108 19.84 -0.56 -1.22
C LEU A 108 20.30 -0.77 -2.67
N ASN A 109 20.47 0.30 -3.44
CA ASN A 109 20.86 0.23 -4.85
C ASN A 109 22.35 -0.14 -5.02
N GLU A 110 23.23 0.44 -4.20
CA GLU A 110 24.68 0.25 -4.26
C GLU A 110 25.14 -1.04 -3.56
N GLY A 111 24.26 -1.71 -2.81
CA GLY A 111 24.62 -2.91 -2.05
C GLY A 111 25.40 -2.62 -0.76
N ASN A 112 25.48 -1.34 -0.34
CA ASN A 112 26.29 -0.94 0.80
C ASN A 112 25.52 -1.13 2.11
N GLY A 113 26.05 -1.99 3.01
CA GLY A 113 25.44 -2.23 4.31
C GLY A 113 24.12 -3.02 4.26
N ILE A 114 23.87 -3.74 3.16
CA ILE A 114 22.69 -4.63 3.07
C ILE A 114 22.89 -5.85 3.96
N GLU A 115 21.95 -6.05 4.86
CA GLU A 115 21.78 -7.26 5.65
C GLU A 115 20.62 -8.08 5.06
N LYS A 116 20.83 -9.39 4.86
CA LYS A 116 19.77 -10.31 4.46
C LYS A 116 19.08 -10.87 5.70
N ILE A 117 17.79 -10.59 5.82
CA ILE A 117 16.98 -11.07 6.94
C ILE A 117 16.00 -12.15 6.48
N SER A 118 15.79 -13.16 7.33
CA SER A 118 14.90 -14.30 7.13
C SER A 118 14.20 -14.65 8.43
N GLU A 119 13.25 -15.58 8.37
CA GLU A 119 12.55 -16.10 9.55
C GLU A 119 13.52 -16.66 10.60
N GLU A 120 14.63 -17.25 10.16
CA GLU A 120 15.60 -17.91 11.04
C GLU A 120 16.47 -16.91 11.82
N ASN A 121 16.77 -15.75 11.24
CA ASN A 121 17.78 -14.83 11.77
C ASN A 121 17.21 -13.49 12.28
N SER A 122 15.92 -13.23 12.07
CA SER A 122 15.35 -11.92 12.33
C SER A 122 13.90 -11.98 12.80
N LYS A 123 13.63 -11.53 14.03
CA LYS A 123 12.28 -11.48 14.58
C LYS A 123 11.35 -10.56 13.78
N ILE A 124 11.87 -9.46 13.25
CA ILE A 124 11.07 -8.50 12.48
C ILE A 124 10.63 -9.06 11.13
N TYR A 125 11.30 -10.09 10.60
CA TYR A 125 10.91 -10.75 9.35
C TYR A 125 9.47 -11.25 9.43
N THR A 126 9.14 -12.03 10.47
CA THR A 126 7.81 -12.64 10.62
C THR A 126 6.71 -11.59 10.82
N ASP A 127 7.02 -10.49 11.52
CA ASP A 127 6.08 -9.39 11.72
C ASP A 127 5.80 -8.65 10.41
N ILE A 128 6.84 -8.37 9.61
CA ILE A 128 6.71 -7.77 8.28
C ILE A 128 5.93 -8.70 7.35
N GLU A 129 6.28 -9.99 7.33
CA GLU A 129 5.64 -10.99 6.48
C GLU A 129 4.13 -11.06 6.75
N LYS A 130 3.74 -11.29 8.01
CA LYS A 130 2.33 -11.34 8.43
C LYS A 130 1.62 -10.01 8.18
N GLY A 131 2.32 -8.91 8.41
CA GLY A 131 1.81 -7.57 8.16
C GLY A 131 1.46 -7.34 6.69
N PHE A 132 2.33 -7.73 5.76
CA PHE A 132 2.05 -7.64 4.32
C PHE A 132 0.94 -8.58 3.89
N MET A 133 0.88 -9.80 4.43
CA MET A 133 -0.25 -10.71 4.17
C MET A 133 -1.58 -10.08 4.59
N LYS A 134 -1.64 -9.50 5.79
CA LYS A 134 -2.84 -8.82 6.28
C LYS A 134 -3.20 -7.61 5.41
N LEU A 135 -2.22 -6.78 5.06
CA LEU A 135 -2.43 -5.63 4.19
C LEU A 135 -3.01 -6.03 2.83
N GLU A 136 -2.53 -7.14 2.25
CA GLU A 136 -3.06 -7.66 0.99
C GLU A 136 -4.50 -8.17 1.12
N LEU A 137 -4.85 -8.82 2.23
CA LEU A 137 -6.23 -9.22 2.53
C LEU A 137 -7.14 -8.00 2.66
N ASP A 138 -6.73 -6.99 3.43
CA ASP A 138 -7.50 -5.76 3.65
C ASP A 138 -7.74 -5.02 2.31
N ILE A 139 -6.72 -4.96 1.44
CA ILE A 139 -6.86 -4.38 0.08
C ILE A 139 -7.83 -5.20 -0.77
N MET A 140 -7.78 -6.54 -0.71
CA MET A 140 -8.69 -7.40 -1.45
C MET A 140 -10.14 -7.22 -0.98
N ASP A 141 -10.38 -7.17 0.33
CA ASP A 141 -11.71 -6.95 0.89
C ASP A 141 -12.30 -5.61 0.46
N ASN A 142 -11.48 -4.54 0.49
CA ASN A 142 -11.89 -3.23 -0.01
C ASN A 142 -12.26 -3.25 -1.50
N LYS A 143 -11.49 -3.96 -2.34
CA LYS A 143 -11.79 -4.13 -3.76
C LYS A 143 -13.07 -4.92 -3.99
N ILE A 144 -13.30 -5.98 -3.22
CA ILE A 144 -14.52 -6.80 -3.29
C ILE A 144 -15.75 -5.94 -2.91
N ASN A 145 -15.66 -5.15 -1.85
CA ASN A 145 -16.74 -4.27 -1.43
C ASN A 145 -17.05 -3.20 -2.48
N ALA A 146 -16.03 -2.59 -3.08
CA ALA A 146 -16.19 -1.62 -4.17
C ALA A 146 -16.82 -2.25 -5.42
N LEU A 147 -16.44 -3.48 -5.77
CA LEU A 147 -17.02 -4.24 -6.88
C LEU A 147 -18.49 -4.57 -6.61
N ASN A 148 -18.82 -5.01 -5.40
CA ASN A 148 -20.20 -5.30 -5.01
C ASN A 148 -21.09 -4.06 -5.07
N ALA A 149 -20.59 -2.91 -4.61
CA ALA A 149 -21.30 -1.64 -4.75
C ALA A 149 -21.53 -1.28 -6.23
N SER A 150 -20.50 -1.38 -7.07
CA SER A 150 -20.60 -1.11 -8.51
C SER A 150 -21.60 -2.05 -9.22
N ILE A 151 -21.62 -3.34 -8.86
CA ILE A 151 -22.59 -4.31 -9.39
C ILE A 151 -24.02 -3.94 -8.97
N SER A 152 -24.21 -3.53 -7.72
CA SER A 152 -25.51 -3.07 -7.23
C SER A 152 -26.01 -1.85 -8.00
N ASP A 153 -25.15 -0.86 -8.25
CA ASP A 153 -25.50 0.34 -9.00
C ASP A 153 -25.88 0.02 -10.44
N VAL A 154 -25.11 -0.85 -11.11
CA VAL A 154 -25.44 -1.32 -12.48
C VAL A 154 -26.76 -2.09 -12.49
N SER A 155 -27.00 -2.95 -11.51
CA SER A 155 -28.23 -3.74 -11.42
C SER A 155 -29.45 -2.85 -11.22
N ASN A 156 -29.36 -1.86 -10.31
CA ASN A 156 -30.42 -0.88 -10.08
C ASN A 156 -30.72 -0.04 -11.32
N ASN A 157 -29.69 0.39 -12.05
CA ASN A 157 -29.84 1.15 -13.29
C ASN A 157 -30.44 0.32 -14.42
N LEU A 158 -30.13 -0.99 -14.47
CA LEU A 158 -30.74 -1.89 -15.44
C LEU A 158 -32.23 -2.08 -15.13
N ASP A 159 -32.58 -2.31 -13.87
CA ASP A 159 -33.96 -2.47 -13.43
C ASP A 159 -34.82 -1.22 -13.69
N SER A 160 -34.27 -0.02 -13.47
CA SER A 160 -34.97 1.22 -13.82
C SER A 160 -35.16 1.36 -15.32
N THR A 161 -34.12 1.09 -16.12
CA THR A 161 -34.20 1.13 -17.58
C THR A 161 -35.23 0.14 -18.12
N VAL A 162 -35.30 -1.07 -17.56
CA VAL A 162 -36.30 -2.07 -17.94
C VAL A 162 -37.71 -1.58 -17.63
N LYS A 163 -37.93 -1.00 -16.43
CA LYS A 163 -39.23 -0.41 -16.08
C LYS A 163 -39.63 0.71 -17.03
N ASP A 164 -38.71 1.62 -17.39
CA ASP A 164 -38.98 2.70 -18.33
C ASP A 164 -39.36 2.18 -19.73
N ILE A 165 -38.71 1.11 -20.18
CA ILE A 165 -39.03 0.43 -21.45
C ILE A 165 -40.42 -0.22 -21.37
N GLU A 166 -40.75 -0.87 -20.26
CA GLU A 166 -42.06 -1.48 -20.06
C GLU A 166 -43.17 -0.40 -20.04
N GLU A 167 -43.01 0.66 -19.26
CA GLU A 167 -43.99 1.76 -19.18
C GLU A 167 -44.22 2.44 -20.54
N SER A 168 -43.15 2.69 -21.29
CA SER A 168 -43.26 3.26 -22.64
C SER A 168 -43.92 2.31 -23.64
N SER A 169 -43.67 1.00 -23.53
CA SER A 169 -44.34 -0.04 -24.32
C SER A 169 -45.85 -0.12 -24.01
N TRP A 170 -46.21 -0.07 -22.72
CA TRP A 170 -47.62 -0.02 -22.28
C TRP A 170 -48.32 1.26 -22.74
N GLY A 171 -47.68 2.43 -22.59
CA GLY A 171 -48.22 3.70 -23.06
C GLY A 171 -48.49 3.72 -24.57
N ASN A 172 -47.60 3.11 -25.36
CA ASN A 172 -47.79 2.97 -26.81
C ASN A 172 -48.93 2.02 -27.19
N LYS A 173 -49.13 0.93 -26.44
CA LYS A 173 -50.27 0.01 -26.66
C LYS A 173 -51.60 0.69 -26.36
N LEU A 174 -51.70 1.42 -25.25
CA LEU A 174 -52.91 2.15 -24.85
C LEU A 174 -53.30 3.23 -25.87
N ARG A 175 -52.33 4.00 -26.39
CA ARG A 175 -52.58 4.97 -27.46
C ARG A 175 -53.14 4.32 -28.72
N LYS A 176 -52.53 3.22 -29.18
CA LYS A 176 -53.02 2.49 -30.37
C LYS A 176 -54.45 1.99 -30.22
N THR A 177 -54.83 1.52 -29.03
CA THR A 177 -56.21 1.06 -28.78
C THR A 177 -57.22 2.21 -28.68
N MET A 178 -56.80 3.38 -28.20
CA MET A 178 -57.66 4.57 -28.20
C MET A 178 -57.88 5.13 -29.62
N ASP A 179 -56.84 5.14 -30.46
CA ASP A 179 -56.96 5.59 -31.85
C ASP A 179 -57.84 4.66 -32.71
N GLN A 180 -57.88 3.36 -32.39
CA GLN A 180 -58.74 2.38 -33.07
C GLN A 180 -60.23 2.46 -32.66
N ASN A 181 -60.55 3.01 -31.49
CA ASN A 181 -61.92 3.09 -30.97
C ASN A 181 -62.62 4.43 -31.25
N ASN A 182 -61.96 5.36 -31.93
CA ASN A 182 -62.49 6.70 -32.28
C ASN A 182 -63.07 6.79 -33.71
N TRP A 183 -63.60 5.69 -34.25
CA TRP A 183 -64.29 5.62 -35.55
C TRP A 183 -65.73 5.14 -35.38
#